data_AF-A0A418HJK4-F1
#
_entry.id   AF-A0A418HJK4-F1
#
_cell.length_a   1.000
_cell.length_b   1.000
_cell.length_c   1.000
_cell.angle_alpha   90.00
_cell.angle_beta   90.00
_cell.angle_gamma   90.00
#
_symmetry.space_group_name_H-M   'P 1'
#
loop_
_entity.id
_entity.type
_entity.pdbx_description
1 polymer ?
#
loop_
_entity_poly.entity_id
_entity_poly.type
_entity_poly.pdbx_seq_one_letter_code
_entity_poly.pdbx_strand_id
1 'polypeptide(L)' 'GNYVIDIPANQKFRGGEQLKVTSTDASGNKSDAKVIDVKDTTPPFAPTVSEVTSESSQVSGTAEVGSTVKVELPD' A
#
# COMPACT_ATOMS: atom_id res chain seq x y z
N GLY A 1 -2.54 0.91 30.50
CA GLY A 1 -1.19 1.36 30.12
C GLY A 1 -1.19 1.71 28.65
N ASN A 2 -0.44 2.73 28.26
CA ASN A 2 -0.21 3.07 26.85
C ASN A 2 1.12 2.44 26.39
N TYR A 3 1.22 2.03 25.14
CA TYR A 3 2.44 1.47 24.57
C TYR A 3 2.68 2.02 23.16
N VAL A 4 3.96 2.10 22.80
CA VAL A 4 4.43 2.38 21.44
C VAL A 4 5.55 1.37 21.18
N ILE A 5 5.48 0.69 20.04
CA ILE A 5 6.49 -0.29 19.62
C ILE A 5 6.98 0.17 18.25
N ASP A 6 8.27 0.43 18.15
CA ASP A 6 8.90 0.72 16.87
C ASP A 6 9.03 -0.57 16.05
N ILE A 7 8.68 -0.46 14.77
CA ILE A 7 8.87 -1.55 13.81
C ILE A 7 10.35 -1.53 13.37
N PRO A 8 11.06 -2.67 13.45
CA PRO A 8 12.45 -2.76 13.01
C PRO A 8 12.63 -2.27 11.57
N ALA A 9 13.65 -1.45 11.30
CA ALA A 9 13.83 -0.80 9.99
C ALA A 9 14.06 -1.78 8.82
N ASN A 10 14.52 -2.99 9.11
CA ASN A 10 14.67 -4.09 8.16
C ASN A 10 13.35 -4.79 7.82
N GLN A 11 12.30 -4.58 8.62
CA GLN A 11 10.96 -5.07 8.33
C GLN A 11 10.23 -4.04 7.45
N LYS A 12 9.84 -4.47 6.26
CA LYS A 12 9.03 -3.67 5.32
C LYS A 12 7.69 -4.37 5.13
N PHE A 13 6.62 -3.62 5.25
CA PHE A 13 5.27 -4.08 4.92
C PHE A 13 4.83 -3.46 3.61
N ARG A 14 4.04 -4.20 2.83
CA ARG A 14 3.46 -3.77 1.55
C ARG A 14 1.94 -3.57 1.64
N GLY A 15 1.34 -3.90 2.78
CA GLY A 15 -0.10 -3.87 2.98
C GLY A 15 -0.73 -5.24 2.74
N GLY A 16 -1.81 -5.51 3.46
CA GLY A 16 -2.48 -6.81 3.47
C GLY A 16 -1.85 -7.83 4.42
N GLU A 17 -0.70 -7.55 5.03
CA GLU A 17 -0.16 -8.38 6.10
C GLU A 17 -0.93 -8.18 7.42
N GLN A 18 -0.88 -9.17 8.30
CA GLN A 18 -1.52 -9.13 9.62
C GLN A 18 -0.51 -9.05 10.76
N LEU A 19 -0.71 -8.08 11.66
CA LEU A 19 0.03 -7.95 12.90
C LEU A 19 -0.78 -8.51 14.07
N LYS A 20 -0.12 -9.30 14.92
CA LYS A 20 -0.72 -9.91 16.10
C LYS A 20 -0.14 -9.28 17.36
N VAL A 21 -0.99 -8.65 18.15
CA VAL A 21 -0.61 -7.99 19.42
C VAL A 21 -1.20 -8.75 20.59
N THR A 22 -0.36 -9.04 21.58
CA THR A 22 -0.75 -9.68 22.85
C THR A 22 -0.04 -9.01 24.00
N SER A 23 -0.67 -8.94 25.17
CA SER A 23 -0.02 -8.53 26.41
C SER A 23 0.10 -9.72 27.36
N THR A 24 1.11 -9.67 28.23
CA THR A 24 1.29 -10.64 29.32
C THR A 24 1.41 -9.85 30.62
N ASP A 25 0.70 -10.26 31.66
CA ASP A 25 0.81 -9.63 32.99
C ASP A 25 2.03 -10.13 33.78
N ALA A 26 2.29 -9.55 34.96
CA ALA A 26 3.44 -9.91 35.81
C ALA A 26 3.36 -11.34 36.38
N SER A 27 2.16 -11.92 36.42
CA SER A 27 1.92 -13.30 36.85
C SER A 27 2.03 -14.31 35.71
N GLY A 28 2.26 -13.85 34.48
CA GLY A 28 2.42 -14.67 33.29
C GLY A 28 1.14 -14.95 32.51
N ASN A 29 -0.01 -14.35 32.87
CA ASN A 29 -1.25 -14.54 32.11
C ASN A 29 -1.20 -13.74 30.81
N LYS A 30 -1.47 -14.41 29.68
CA LYS A 30 -1.46 -13.80 28.35
C LYS A 30 -2.87 -13.43 27.90
N SER A 31 -3.01 -12.26 27.28
CA SER A 31 -4.27 -11.84 26.66
C SER A 31 -4.59 -12.66 25.40
N ASP A 32 -5.86 -12.63 25.00
CA ASP A 32 -6.21 -12.93 23.62
C ASP A 32 -5.49 -11.98 22.66
N ALA A 33 -5.30 -12.45 21.44
CA ALA A 33 -4.58 -11.71 20.44
C ALA A 33 -5.48 -10.76 19.67
N LYS A 34 -5.04 -9.51 19.54
CA LYS A 34 -5.62 -8.56 18.61
C LYS A 34 -4.90 -8.67 17.27
N VAL A 35 -5.67 -8.86 16.20
CA VAL A 35 -5.17 -8.82 14.82
C VAL A 35 -5.46 -7.45 14.22
N ILE A 36 -4.46 -6.89 13.53
CA ILE A 36 -4.52 -5.60 12.84
C ILE A 36 -3.98 -5.81 11.43
N ASP A 37 -4.73 -5.39 10.42
CA ASP A 37 -4.26 -5.41 9.05
C ASP A 37 -3.35 -4.20 8.78
N VAL A 38 -2.22 -4.46 8.14
CA VAL A 38 -1.35 -3.39 7.65
C VAL A 38 -2.00 -2.80 6.40
N LYS A 39 -2.28 -1.49 6.46
CA LYS A 39 -2.84 -0.76 5.33
C LYS A 39 -1.75 -0.53 4.28
N ASP A 40 -2.06 -0.86 3.02
CA ASP A 40 -1.22 -0.42 1.90
C ASP A 40 -1.38 1.10 1.70
N THR A 41 -0.25 1.80 1.71
CA THR A 41 -0.16 3.24 1.44
C THR A 41 0.80 3.54 0.28
N THR A 42 1.23 2.50 -0.44
CA THR A 42 2.12 2.63 -1.59
C THR A 42 1.32 3.17 -2.76
N PRO A 43 1.66 4.34 -3.32
CA PRO A 43 0.99 4.86 -4.51
C PRO A 43 1.29 3.96 -5.72
N PRO A 44 0.37 3.88 -6.70
CA PRO A 44 0.64 3.16 -7.93
C PRO A 44 1.76 3.82 -8.73
N PHE A 45 2.46 3.05 -9.55
CA PHE A 45 3.45 3.60 -10.48
C PHE A 45 2.79 4.54 -11.50
N ALA A 46 3.50 5.61 -11.85
CA ALA A 46 3.06 6.50 -12.91
C ALA A 46 2.90 5.72 -14.24
N PRO A 47 1.82 5.96 -15.01
CA PRO A 47 1.65 5.31 -16.29
C PRO A 47 2.74 5.78 -17.27
N THR A 48 3.15 4.88 -18.15
CA THR A 48 3.94 5.26 -19.34
C THR A 48 3.00 5.60 -20.48
N VAL A 49 3.47 6.40 -21.43
CA VAL A 49 2.72 6.78 -22.62
C VAL A 49 3.63 6.61 -23.83
N SER A 50 3.13 5.93 -24.86
CA SER A 50 3.79 5.85 -26.17
C SER A 50 3.81 7.22 -26.84
N GLU A 51 4.65 7.40 -27.86
CA GLU A 51 4.67 8.65 -28.63
C GLU A 51 3.27 8.96 -29.20
N VAL A 52 2.85 10.23 -29.06
CA VAL A 52 1.59 10.74 -29.60
C VAL A 52 1.92 11.90 -30.53
N THR A 53 1.40 11.85 -31.75
CA THR A 53 1.60 12.86 -32.82
C THR A 53 0.27 13.52 -33.20
N SER A 54 0.31 14.58 -34.03
CA SER A 54 -0.90 15.23 -34.55
C SER A 54 -1.82 14.30 -35.34
N GLU A 55 -1.27 13.21 -35.90
CA GLU A 55 -2.00 12.22 -36.70
C GLU A 55 -2.49 11.04 -35.84
N SER A 56 -2.16 11.02 -34.54
CA SER A 56 -2.52 9.92 -33.65
C SER A 56 -4.00 9.99 -33.28
N SER A 57 -4.68 8.87 -33.42
CA SER A 57 -6.11 8.72 -33.04
C SER A 57 -6.31 8.04 -31.68
N GLN A 58 -5.23 7.62 -31.03
CA GLN A 58 -5.26 6.87 -29.78
C GLN A 58 -4.06 7.23 -28.89
N VAL A 59 -4.24 7.07 -27.58
CA VAL A 59 -3.17 7.13 -26.57
C VAL A 59 -2.99 5.73 -26.01
N SER A 60 -1.77 5.19 -26.09
CA SER A 60 -1.42 3.87 -25.56
C SER A 60 -0.28 3.98 -24.54
N GLY A 61 -0.18 2.99 -23.66
CA GLY A 61 0.80 2.99 -22.59
C GLY A 61 0.65 1.80 -21.65
N THR A 62 1.40 1.79 -20.56
CA THR A 62 1.28 0.78 -19.50
C THR A 62 1.01 1.45 -18.16
N ALA A 63 0.17 0.85 -17.33
CA ALA A 63 -0.08 1.27 -15.95
C ALA A 63 -0.02 0.06 -15.02
N GLU A 64 0.02 0.30 -13.71
CA GLU A 64 -0.04 -0.77 -12.72
C GLU A 64 -1.37 -1.52 -12.79
N VAL A 65 -1.33 -2.84 -12.66
CA VAL A 65 -2.52 -3.70 -12.73
C VAL A 65 -3.53 -3.31 -11.65
N GLY A 66 -4.79 -3.14 -12.02
CA GLY A 66 -5.86 -2.75 -11.10
C GLY A 66 -5.92 -1.25 -10.80
N SER A 67 -4.97 -0.45 -11.29
CA SER A 67 -5.06 1.01 -11.23
C SER A 67 -6.02 1.57 -12.28
N THR A 68 -6.54 2.79 -12.03
CA THR A 68 -7.38 3.52 -12.99
C THR A 68 -6.55 4.54 -13.75
N VAL A 69 -6.61 4.51 -15.08
CA VAL A 69 -5.96 5.50 -15.95
C VAL A 69 -6.96 6.59 -16.32
N LYS A 70 -6.58 7.86 -16.14
CA LYS A 70 -7.32 9.04 -16.59
C LYS A 70 -6.51 9.77 -17.66
N VAL A 71 -7.14 10.16 -18.75
CA VAL A 71 -6.57 11.00 -19.80
C VAL A 71 -7.31 12.34 -19.79
N GLU A 72 -6.58 13.44 -19.82
CA GLU A 72 -7.12 14.79 -19.94
C GLU A 72 -6.68 15.36 -21.30
N LEU A 73 -7.64 15.84 -22.09
CA LEU A 73 -7.39 16.44 -23.39
C LEU A 73 -7.27 17.96 -23.22
N PRO A 74 -6.44 18.64 -24.04
CA PRO A 74 -6.39 20.09 -24.05
C PRO A 74 -7.75 20.69 -24.46
N ASP A 75 -8.08 21.86 -23.89
CA ASP A 75 -9.28 22.66 -24.24
C ASP A 75 -9.17 23.31 -25.63
#